data_AF-A0ABD0MJ25-F1
#
_entry.id   AF-A0ABD0MJ25-F1
#
_cell.length_a   1.000
_cell.length_b   1.000
_cell.length_c   1.000
_cell.angle_alpha   90.00
_cell.angle_beta   90.00
_cell.angle_gamma   90.00
#
_symmetry.space_group_name_H-M   'P 1'
#
loop_
_entity.id
_entity.type
_entity.pdbx_description
1 polymer ?
#
loop_
_entity_poly.entity_id
_entity_poly.type
_entity_poly.pdbx_seq_one_letter_code
_entity_poly.pdbx_strand_id
1 'polypeptide(L)'
;VSLRLKRRLFDQVMLVRRLEEEKIIIIKEMTQHYQHLKKMLDKLDRLLGETEEMKIQDSPRELTREGHKGLYCFILHKRHILQQKLAAVTSTYASVNTDPSFFTLEEDVEEESEDDNNSSELSEEEF
;
A
#
# COMPACT_ATOMS: atom_id res chain seq x y z
N VAL A 1 -22.50 -30.90 -36.53
CA VAL A 1 -21.18 -30.45 -36.02
C VAL A 1 -20.50 -31.62 -35.32
N SER A 2 -19.22 -31.91 -35.59
CA SER A 2 -18.53 -33.02 -34.92
C SER A 2 -18.28 -32.70 -33.43
N LEU A 3 -18.35 -33.70 -32.56
CA LEU A 3 -18.08 -33.53 -31.13
C LEU A 3 -16.69 -32.91 -30.87
N ARG A 4 -15.71 -33.23 -31.73
CA ARG A 4 -14.36 -32.65 -31.66
C ARG A 4 -14.35 -31.14 -31.90
N LEU A 5 -15.16 -30.64 -32.83
CA LEU A 5 -15.26 -29.21 -33.08
C LEU A 5 -15.99 -28.49 -31.94
N LYS A 6 -17.07 -29.09 -31.41
CA LYS A 6 -17.79 -28.55 -30.24
C LYS A 6 -16.88 -28.40 -29.03
N ARG A 7 -16.05 -29.41 -28.74
CA ARG A 7 -15.09 -29.35 -27.62
C ARG A 7 -14.07 -28.23 -27.81
N ARG A 8 -13.44 -28.14 -28.99
CA ARG A 8 -12.45 -27.08 -29.28
C ARG A 8 -13.03 -25.68 -29.13
N LEU A 9 -14.24 -25.44 -29.62
CA LEU A 9 -14.91 -24.14 -29.48
C LEU A 9 -15.21 -23.81 -28.02
N PHE A 10 -15.68 -24.78 -27.24
CA PHE A 10 -15.92 -24.60 -25.82
C PHE A 10 -14.62 -24.28 -25.06
N ASP A 11 -13.54 -25.02 -25.32
CA ASP A 11 -12.24 -24.79 -24.69
C ASP A 11 -11.72 -23.38 -24.98
N GLN A 12 -11.89 -22.88 -26.22
CA GLN A 12 -11.54 -21.51 -26.59
C GLN A 12 -12.37 -20.46 -25.83
N VAL A 13 -13.68 -20.65 -25.75
CA VAL A 13 -14.57 -19.74 -25.00
C VAL A 13 -14.21 -19.73 -23.51
N MET A 14 -13.94 -20.89 -22.92
CA MET A 14 -13.53 -20.99 -21.52
C MET A 14 -12.18 -20.31 -21.27
N LEU A 15 -11.23 -20.46 -22.19
CA LEU A 15 -9.94 -19.78 -22.09
C LEU A 15 -10.11 -18.26 -22.11
N VAL A 16 -10.93 -17.72 -23.01
CA VAL A 16 -11.19 -16.27 -23.08
C VAL A 16 -11.83 -15.77 -21.78
N ARG A 17 -12.85 -16.46 -21.26
CA ARG A 17 -13.48 -16.09 -19.97
C ARG A 17 -12.49 -16.07 -18.82
N ARG A 18 -11.64 -17.10 -18.74
CA ARG A 18 -10.60 -17.18 -17.71
C ARG A 18 -9.61 -16.01 -17.81
N LEU A 19 -9.20 -15.64 -19.02
CA LEU A 19 -8.31 -14.49 -19.22
C LEU A 19 -8.97 -13.16 -18.84
N GLU A 20 -10.28 -13.02 -19.08
CA GLU A 20 -11.05 -11.85 -18.63
C GLU A 20 -11.12 -11.77 -17.10
N GLU A 21 -11.36 -12.90 -16.42
CA GLU A 21 -11.34 -12.99 -14.95
C GLU A 21 -9.95 -12.67 -14.38
N GLU A 22 -8.90 -13.27 -14.92
CA GLU A 22 -7.51 -13.02 -14.51
C GLU A 22 -7.13 -11.53 -14.69
N LYS A 23 -7.58 -10.89 -15.78
CA LYS A 23 -7.38 -9.45 -16.00
C LYS A 23 -8.01 -8.62 -14.88
N ILE A 24 -9.25 -8.94 -14.47
CA ILE A 24 -9.95 -8.21 -13.40
C ILE A 24 -9.21 -8.35 -12.07
N ILE A 25 -8.74 -9.57 -11.74
CA ILE A 25 -7.99 -9.82 -10.50
C ILE A 25 -6.69 -9.02 -10.46
N ILE A 26 -5.91 -9.09 -11.54
CA ILE A 26 -4.63 -8.35 -11.66
C ILE A 26 -4.86 -6.85 -11.50
N ILE A 27 -5.89 -6.32 -12.17
CA ILE A 27 -6.34 -4.94 -12.01
C ILE A 27 -6.67 -4.67 -10.54
N LYS A 28 -7.52 -5.45 -9.88
CA LYS A 28 -7.83 -5.19 -8.46
C LYS A 28 -6.57 -5.12 -7.57
N GLU A 29 -5.68 -6.10 -7.67
CA GLU A 29 -4.44 -6.15 -6.88
C GLU A 29 -3.51 -4.96 -7.14
N MET A 30 -3.35 -4.56 -8.40
CA MET A 30 -2.51 -3.42 -8.78
C MET A 30 -3.07 -2.10 -8.20
N THR A 31 -4.39 -1.92 -8.15
CA THR A 31 -5.00 -0.71 -7.59
C THR A 31 -4.79 -0.66 -6.09
N GLN A 32 -5.06 -1.78 -5.41
CA GLN A 32 -4.87 -1.89 -3.97
C GLN A 32 -3.41 -1.62 -3.58
N HIS A 33 -2.45 -2.19 -4.30
CA HIS A 33 -1.04 -1.94 -4.03
C HIS A 33 -0.67 -0.46 -4.25
N TYR A 34 -1.14 0.18 -5.32
CA TYR A 34 -0.91 1.60 -5.56
C TYR A 34 -1.50 2.48 -4.45
N GLN A 35 -2.76 2.23 -4.07
CA GLN A 35 -3.44 2.96 -3.01
C GLN A 35 -2.76 2.78 -1.66
N HIS A 36 -2.30 1.57 -1.33
CA HIS A 36 -1.56 1.31 -0.12
C HIS A 36 -0.28 2.14 -0.06
N LEU A 37 0.51 2.18 -1.14
CA LEU A 37 1.72 3.01 -1.20
C LEU A 37 1.41 4.50 -1.06
N LYS A 38 0.32 4.96 -1.68
CA LYS A 38 -0.14 6.34 -1.57
C LYS A 38 -0.56 6.69 -0.13
N LYS A 39 -1.36 5.84 0.52
CA LYS A 39 -1.74 6.00 1.94
C LYS A 39 -0.51 6.08 2.85
N MET A 40 0.49 5.23 2.61
CA MET A 40 1.75 5.26 3.36
C MET A 40 2.53 6.56 3.14
N LEU A 41 2.49 7.11 1.93
CA LEU A 41 3.12 8.40 1.64
C LEU A 41 2.41 9.55 2.36
N ASP A 42 1.08 9.56 2.35
CA ASP A 42 0.26 10.54 3.05
C ASP A 42 0.51 10.50 4.58
N LYS A 43 0.68 9.30 5.16
CA LYS A 43 1.08 9.14 6.57
C LYS A 43 2.45 9.76 6.86
N LEU A 44 3.42 9.57 5.97
CA LEU A 44 4.75 10.17 6.13
C LEU A 44 4.72 11.70 6.00
N ASP A 45 3.88 12.24 5.10
CA ASP A 45 3.71 13.69 4.95
C ASP A 45 3.09 14.31 6.22
N ARG A 46 2.15 13.62 6.89
CA ARG A 46 1.61 14.04 8.20
C ARG A 46 2.68 14.04 9.30
N LEU A 47 3.42 12.92 9.43
CA LEU A 47 4.51 12.80 10.41
C LEU A 47 5.60 13.87 10.19
N LEU A 48 5.86 14.22 8.93
CA LEU A 48 6.81 15.29 8.59
C LEU A 48 6.32 16.65 9.13
N GLY A 49 5.04 16.96 8.95
CA GLY A 49 4.41 18.17 9.50
C GLY A 49 4.46 18.22 11.03
N GLU A 50 4.10 17.13 11.70
CA GLU A 50 4.16 17.02 13.17
C GLU A 50 5.59 17.22 13.71
N THR A 51 6.59 16.66 13.01
CA THR A 51 8.00 16.82 13.38
C THR A 51 8.49 18.26 13.20
N GLU A 52 7.96 18.99 12.21
CA GLU A 52 8.26 20.42 12.02
C GLU A 52 7.59 21.31 13.07
N GLU A 53 6.35 21.00 13.46
CA GLU A 53 5.61 21.73 14.50
C GLU A 53 6.24 21.56 15.90
N MET A 54 6.75 20.36 16.23
CA MET A 54 7.50 20.12 17.47
C MET A 54 8.79 20.94 17.58
N LYS A 55 9.30 21.47 16.46
CA LYS A 55 10.47 22.35 16.44
C LYS A 55 10.13 23.80 16.82
N ILE A 56 8.85 24.17 16.73
CA ILE A 56 8.32 25.51 16.99
C ILE A 56 7.87 25.65 18.45
N GLN A 57 7.35 24.57 19.04
CA GLN A 57 7.06 24.52 20.48
C GLN A 57 8.31 24.06 21.23
N ASP A 58 8.74 24.81 22.26
CA ASP A 58 9.77 24.35 23.20
C ASP A 58 9.28 23.08 23.91
N SER A 59 9.58 21.93 23.32
CA SER A 59 9.17 20.62 23.79
C SER A 59 9.68 20.37 25.21
N PRO A 60 8.81 19.91 26.14
CA PRO A 60 9.25 19.47 27.45
C PRO A 60 9.94 18.11 27.32
N ARG A 61 11.27 18.10 27.34
CA ARG A 61 12.15 16.99 27.80
C ARG A 61 12.10 15.61 27.11
N GLU A 62 11.32 15.36 26.06
CA GLU A 62 11.16 14.00 25.51
C GLU A 62 12.19 13.57 24.45
N LEU A 63 12.83 14.50 23.71
CA LEU A 63 13.87 14.15 22.73
C LEU A 63 14.91 15.26 22.57
N THR A 64 16.18 14.89 22.37
CA THR A 64 17.24 15.89 22.13
C THR A 64 17.05 16.57 20.77
N ARG A 65 17.55 17.81 20.61
CA ARG A 65 17.52 18.54 19.33
C ARG A 65 18.13 17.73 18.18
N GLU A 66 19.17 16.94 18.45
CA GLU A 66 19.79 16.07 17.45
C GLU A 66 18.92 14.86 17.13
N GLY A 67 18.23 14.29 18.14
CA GLY A 67 17.22 13.26 17.94
C GLY A 67 16.08 13.72 17.02
N HIS A 68 15.57 14.95 17.20
CA HIS A 68 14.56 15.53 16.31
C HIS A 68 15.05 15.67 14.87
N LYS A 69 16.28 16.13 14.65
CA LYS A 69 16.87 16.22 13.30
C LYS A 69 17.05 14.83 12.68
N GLY A 70 17.51 13.86 13.47
CA GLY A 70 17.68 12.47 13.02
C GLY A 70 16.35 11.86 12.58
N LEU A 71 15.30 12.03 13.38
CA LEU A 71 13.94 11.60 13.06
C LEU A 71 13.42 12.27 11.78
N TYR A 72 13.57 13.59 11.67
CA TYR A 72 13.19 14.35 10.47
C TYR A 72 13.90 13.83 9.21
N CYS A 73 15.22 13.61 9.31
CA CYS A 73 16.02 13.09 8.21
C CYS A 73 15.61 11.66 7.82
N PHE A 74 15.28 10.82 8.80
CA PHE A 74 14.78 9.46 8.58
C PHE A 74 13.42 9.45 7.86
N ILE A 75 12.47 10.29 8.30
CA ILE A 75 11.15 10.42 7.66
C ILE A 75 11.33 10.88 6.20
N LEU A 76 12.16 11.90 5.95
CA LEU A 76 12.48 12.35 4.60
C LEU A 76 13.08 11.25 3.72
N HIS A 77 14.02 10.48 4.26
CA HIS A 77 14.64 9.38 3.53
C HIS A 77 13.61 8.29 3.17
N LYS A 78 12.79 7.89 4.14
CA LYS A 78 11.73 6.89 3.92
C LYS A 78 10.70 7.36 2.91
N ARG A 79 10.31 8.64 2.97
CA ARG A 79 9.43 9.30 1.99
C ARG A 79 10.02 9.26 0.59
N HIS A 80 11.31 9.57 0.44
CA HIS A 80 11.99 9.55 -0.86
C HIS A 80 11.99 8.14 -1.48
N ILE A 81 12.33 7.11 -0.70
CA ILE A 81 12.28 5.71 -1.14
C ILE A 81 10.87 5.34 -1.60
N LEU A 82 9.86 5.73 -0.82
CA LEU A 82 8.47 5.40 -1.13
C LEU A 82 7.99 6.10 -2.41
N GLN A 83 8.39 7.35 -2.64
CA GLN A 83 8.13 8.08 -3.89
C GLN A 83 8.76 7.38 -5.10
N GLN A 84 10.00 6.93 -4.99
CA GLN A 84 10.65 6.15 -6.06
C GLN A 84 9.89 4.84 -6.34
N LYS A 85 9.50 4.13 -5.27
CA LYS A 85 8.71 2.90 -5.40
C LYS A 85 7.37 3.17 -6.08
N LEU A 86 6.67 4.25 -5.69
CA LEU A 86 5.39 4.64 -6.28
C LEU A 86 5.56 4.94 -7.78
N ALA A 87 6.59 5.70 -8.17
CA ALA A 87 6.87 5.99 -9.57
C ALA A 87 7.16 4.73 -10.39
N ALA A 88 7.98 3.81 -9.86
CA ALA A 88 8.28 2.54 -10.51
C ALA A 88 7.02 1.67 -10.69
N VAL A 89 6.18 1.62 -9.67
CA VAL A 89 4.91 0.90 -9.68
C VAL A 89 3.95 1.48 -10.70
N THR A 90 3.76 2.80 -10.72
CA THR A 90 2.92 3.48 -11.71
C THR A 90 3.38 3.21 -13.13
N SER A 91 4.69 3.28 -13.40
CA SER A 91 5.26 2.98 -14.72
C SER A 91 5.05 1.52 -15.12
N THR A 92 5.25 0.59 -14.19
CA THR A 92 5.07 -0.85 -14.46
C THR A 92 3.61 -1.14 -14.75
N TYR A 93 2.70 -0.56 -13.98
CA TYR A 93 1.27 -0.80 -14.09
C TYR A 93 0.65 -0.21 -15.35
N ALA A 94 1.10 0.97 -15.77
CA ALA A 94 0.72 1.57 -17.04
C ALA A 94 1.09 0.71 -18.26
N SER A 95 2.11 -0.16 -18.15
CA SER A 95 2.50 -1.08 -19.22
C SER A 95 1.56 -2.30 -19.34
N VAL A 96 0.90 -2.67 -18.24
CA VAL A 96 0.01 -3.84 -18.16
C VAL A 96 -1.43 -3.44 -18.49
N ASN A 97 -1.84 -2.22 -18.17
CA ASN A 97 -3.17 -1.70 -18.47
C ASN A 97 -3.09 -0.28 -19.02
N THR A 98 -3.62 -0.08 -20.24
CA THR A 98 -3.64 1.22 -20.93
C THR A 98 -4.70 2.18 -20.41
N ASP A 99 -5.66 1.72 -19.60
CA ASP A 99 -6.74 2.56 -19.07
C ASP A 99 -6.28 3.36 -17.84
N PRO A 100 -6.12 4.70 -17.93
CA PRO A 100 -5.58 5.52 -16.84
C PRO A 100 -6.58 5.73 -15.69
N SER A 101 -7.88 5.48 -15.93
CA SER A 101 -8.96 5.60 -14.93
C SER A 101 -8.88 4.57 -13.81
N PHE A 102 -7.95 3.64 -13.92
CA PHE A 102 -7.71 2.58 -12.97
C PHE A 102 -7.22 3.09 -11.60
N PHE A 103 -6.35 4.10 -11.57
CA PHE A 103 -5.80 4.65 -10.32
C PHE A 103 -6.81 5.43 -9.47
N THR A 104 -8.01 5.69 -10.01
CA THR A 104 -9.08 6.48 -9.37
C THR A 104 -10.25 5.63 -8.89
N LEU A 105 -10.21 4.30 -9.01
CA LEU A 105 -11.23 3.43 -8.41
C LEU A 105 -11.10 3.49 -6.89
N GLU A 106 -11.89 4.34 -6.24
CA GLU A 106 -12.14 4.23 -4.80
C GLU A 106 -12.79 2.87 -4.55
N GLU A 107 -12.07 1.98 -3.88
CA GLU A 107 -12.66 0.74 -3.35
C GLU A 107 -13.06 1.02 -1.91
N ASP A 108 -14.31 0.70 -1.55
CA ASP A 108 -14.78 0.57 -0.17
C ASP A 108 -13.94 -0.51 0.50
N VAL A 109 -12.79 -0.10 1.05
CA VAL A 109 -11.97 -0.97 1.89
C VAL A 109 -12.68 -1.05 3.22
N GLU A 110 -13.37 -2.16 3.47
CA GLU A 110 -13.73 -2.55 4.84
C GLU A 110 -12.42 -2.58 5.63
N GLU A 111 -12.26 -1.61 6.55
CA GLU A 111 -11.11 -1.53 7.44
C GLU A 111 -11.11 -2.77 8.34
N GLU A 112 -10.24 -3.75 8.07
CA GLU A 112 -9.89 -4.71 9.09
C GLU A 112 -9.15 -3.96 10.20
N SER A 113 -9.84 -3.79 11.33
CA SER A 113 -9.28 -3.21 12.54
C SER A 113 -8.13 -4.09 13.03
N GLU A 114 -6.90 -3.59 12.91
CA GLU A 114 -5.75 -4.11 13.65
C GLU A 114 -5.97 -3.79 15.14
N ASP A 115 -6.62 -4.70 15.86
CA ASP A 115 -6.62 -4.69 17.33
C ASP A 115 -5.21 -5.02 17.82
N ASP A 116 -4.41 -3.96 17.98
CA ASP A 116 -3.19 -3.93 18.78
C ASP A 116 -3.56 -4.18 20.25
N ASN A 117 -3.79 -5.44 20.62
CA ASN A 117 -3.83 -5.83 22.03
C ASN A 117 -2.42 -6.24 22.47
N ASN A 118 -1.58 -5.22 22.60
CA ASN A 118 -0.36 -5.25 23.40
C ASN A 118 -0.74 -5.37 24.89
N SER A 119 -0.93 -6.59 25.40
CA SER A 119 -0.83 -6.85 26.84
C SER A 119 0.62 -7.18 27.18
N SER A 120 1.36 -6.13 27.53
CA SER A 120 2.69 -6.20 28.13
C SER A 120 2.71 -7.06 29.41
N GLU A 121 3.81 -7.79 29.57
CA GLU A 121 4.54 -8.18 30.81
C GLU A 121 3.78 -8.87 31.96
N LEU A 122 4.12 -10.11 32.33
CA LEU A 122 5.28 -10.55 33.13
C LEU A 122 5.36 -9.98 34.57
N SER A 123 4.84 -10.76 35.53
CA SER A 123 5.43 -11.11 36.85
C SER A 123 4.36 -11.96 37.58
N GLU A 124 4.64 -13.06 38.29
CA GLU A 124 5.35 -13.24 39.55
C GLU A 124 5.52 -14.76 39.77
N GLU A 125 6.74 -15.23 40.02
CA GLU A 125 7.25 -15.71 41.32
C GLU A 125 7.09 -17.23 41.59
N GLU A 126 8.26 -17.80 41.82
CA GLU A 126 8.67 -19.06 42.45
C GLU A 126 7.76 -19.53 43.60
N PHE A 127 7.32 -20.79 43.57
CA PHE A 127 7.29 -21.74 44.71
C PHE A 127 7.03 -23.18 44.21
#